data_AF-D8R1R9-F1
#
_entry.id   AF-D8R1R9-F1
#
_cell.length_a   1.000
_cell.length_b   1.000
_cell.length_c   1.000
_cell.angle_alpha   90.00
_cell.angle_beta   90.00
_cell.angle_gamma   90.00
#
_symmetry.space_group_name_H-M   'P 1'
#
loop_
_entity.id
_entity.type
_entity.pdbx_description
1 polymer ?
#
loop_
_entity_poly.entity_id
_entity_poly.type
_entity_poly.pdbx_seq_one_letter_code
_entity_poly.pdbx_strand_id
1 'polypeptide(L)'
;MARPTPLLKDELDIVIPTIRNLDFLEMWRPFFQHYHLIIVQDGDPSKQIKVPEGFDYELYNRNDINRILGSKASCISFKDSACRCFGFLVSKKKYIFTIDDDCFVAKDPSSKDINALEQHIKNLLSPSTPYFFNTLYDPYREGTDFVRGYPFSLREGVQTAISHGLWLNIPDYDAPTQLVKPSERNTRYVDAVMTIPKGTLFPMCGMNLAFNRELIGPAMYFGLMGDGQPIGRYDDMWAGWCCKVICDHLGYGVKTGLPYIWHSKASNPFVNLKKEYKGIFWQEEIIPFFQSAVLSKEATSVEQCYRELAKQVREKLSNVDPYFSKLADAMVTWIESWEELTSNKIVAGGVKASSGGVHHANGPTTKVASPLPPPPAVVEELGSPAA
;
A
#
# COMPACT_ATOMS: atom_id res chain seq x y z
N MET A 1 12.41 -28.23 -16.76
CA MET A 1 11.10 -28.12 -16.07
C MET A 1 10.44 -26.84 -16.54
N ALA A 2 9.15 -26.88 -16.89
CA ALA A 2 8.42 -25.64 -17.21
C ALA A 2 8.41 -24.73 -15.97
N ARG A 3 8.65 -23.43 -16.15
CA ARG A 3 8.49 -22.48 -15.03
C ARG A 3 7.02 -22.52 -14.58
N PRO A 4 6.73 -22.57 -13.28
CA PRO A 4 5.35 -22.51 -12.80
C PRO A 4 4.67 -21.25 -13.33
N THR A 5 3.38 -21.36 -13.66
CA THR A 5 2.59 -20.19 -14.08
C THR A 5 2.43 -19.24 -12.89
N PRO A 6 2.73 -17.94 -13.02
CA PRO A 6 2.53 -16.97 -11.94
C PRO A 6 1.07 -16.96 -11.46
N LEU A 7 0.86 -16.99 -10.14
CA LEU A 7 -0.48 -16.96 -9.54
C LEU A 7 -1.17 -15.61 -9.81
N LEU A 8 -2.47 -15.62 -10.07
CA LEU A 8 -3.28 -14.40 -10.26
C LEU A 8 -2.75 -13.42 -11.32
N LYS A 9 -1.95 -13.88 -12.29
CA LYS A 9 -1.35 -13.04 -13.33
C LYS A 9 -2.35 -12.06 -13.98
N ASP A 10 -3.53 -12.57 -14.33
CA ASP A 10 -4.57 -11.82 -15.04
C ASP A 10 -5.54 -11.11 -14.06
N GLU A 11 -5.41 -11.36 -12.75
CA GLU A 11 -6.31 -10.86 -11.70
C GLU A 11 -5.64 -9.89 -10.71
N LEU A 12 -4.33 -9.64 -10.85
CA LEU A 12 -3.55 -8.75 -9.99
C LEU A 12 -2.84 -7.64 -10.79
N ASP A 13 -2.96 -6.41 -10.30
CA ASP A 13 -2.14 -5.26 -10.73
C ASP A 13 -1.13 -4.88 -9.64
N ILE A 14 0.03 -4.38 -10.05
CA ILE A 14 1.03 -3.82 -9.14
C ILE A 14 0.99 -2.28 -9.24
N VAL A 15 0.75 -1.58 -8.14
CA VAL A 15 0.62 -0.12 -8.09
C VAL A 15 1.83 0.51 -7.42
N ILE A 16 2.52 1.39 -8.14
CA ILE A 16 3.79 1.99 -7.70
C ILE A 16 3.69 3.52 -7.78
N PRO A 17 3.66 4.25 -6.64
CA PRO A 17 3.87 5.69 -6.66
C PRO A 17 5.36 6.00 -6.81
N THR A 18 5.70 7.07 -7.52
CA THR A 18 7.10 7.45 -7.70
C THR A 18 7.29 8.92 -8.10
N ILE A 19 8.51 9.42 -7.85
CA ILE A 19 9.01 10.69 -8.36
C ILE A 19 10.34 10.53 -9.14
N ARG A 20 10.74 9.29 -9.43
CA ARG A 20 12.07 8.92 -9.95
C ARG A 20 11.99 7.75 -10.94
N ASN A 21 13.10 7.45 -11.60
CA ASN A 21 13.19 6.29 -12.48
C ASN A 21 13.01 4.99 -11.68
N LEU A 22 12.44 3.98 -12.33
CA LEU A 22 12.08 2.72 -11.68
C LEU A 22 13.13 1.61 -11.90
N ASP A 23 14.41 1.96 -11.79
CA ASP A 23 15.52 1.00 -11.97
C ASP A 23 15.45 -0.17 -10.96
N PHE A 24 14.82 0.04 -9.80
CA PHE A 24 14.57 -1.01 -8.79
C PHE A 24 13.76 -2.20 -9.35
N LEU A 25 12.98 -1.99 -10.42
CA LEU A 25 12.23 -3.06 -11.09
C LEU A 25 13.14 -4.13 -11.68
N GLU A 26 14.40 -3.82 -12.00
CA GLU A 26 15.34 -4.85 -12.47
C GLU A 26 15.56 -5.95 -11.42
N MET A 27 15.62 -5.57 -10.14
CA MET A 27 15.74 -6.52 -9.04
C MET A 27 14.46 -7.35 -8.87
N TRP A 28 13.31 -6.72 -9.11
CA TRP A 28 12.00 -7.37 -9.06
C TRP A 28 11.61 -8.11 -10.34
N ARG A 29 12.37 -7.98 -11.44
CA ARG A 29 12.04 -8.54 -12.76
C ARG A 29 11.65 -10.02 -12.71
N PRO A 30 12.35 -10.91 -11.98
CA PRO A 30 11.95 -12.32 -11.88
C PRO A 30 10.55 -12.54 -11.31
N PHE A 31 10.02 -11.58 -10.56
CA PHE A 31 8.75 -11.67 -9.85
C PHE A 31 7.65 -10.82 -10.49
N PHE A 32 7.95 -9.61 -10.97
CA PHE A 32 6.95 -8.63 -11.42
C PHE A 32 6.70 -8.63 -12.93
N GLN A 33 7.64 -9.11 -13.75
CA GLN A 33 7.56 -8.96 -15.21
C GLN A 33 6.28 -9.58 -15.83
N HIS A 34 5.66 -10.52 -15.14
CA HIS A 34 4.46 -11.20 -15.61
C HIS A 34 3.16 -10.44 -15.34
N TYR A 35 3.20 -9.42 -14.47
CA TYR A 35 2.04 -8.66 -14.04
C TYR A 35 2.04 -7.28 -14.69
N HIS A 36 0.85 -6.71 -14.83
CA HIS A 36 0.68 -5.34 -15.29
C HIS A 36 0.96 -4.36 -14.15
N LEU A 37 1.69 -3.29 -14.46
CA LEU A 37 2.03 -2.23 -13.52
C LEU A 37 1.18 -0.98 -13.76
N ILE A 38 0.69 -0.36 -12.69
CA ILE A 38 0.10 0.98 -12.72
C ILE A 38 1.04 1.90 -11.95
N ILE A 39 1.74 2.75 -12.70
CA ILE A 39 2.70 3.69 -12.15
C ILE A 39 2.03 5.05 -11.98
N VAL A 40 2.11 5.60 -10.77
CA VAL A 40 1.59 6.95 -10.48
C VAL A 40 2.76 7.88 -10.21
N GLN A 41 3.08 8.71 -11.20
CA GLN A 41 4.06 9.77 -11.09
C GLN A 41 3.49 10.94 -10.30
N ASP A 42 4.21 11.33 -9.25
CA ASP A 42 3.89 12.51 -8.47
C ASP A 42 4.92 13.64 -8.66
N GLY A 43 4.57 14.84 -8.20
CA GLY A 43 5.40 16.02 -8.37
C GLY A 43 5.27 16.66 -9.76
N ASP A 44 6.40 17.03 -10.37
CA ASP A 44 6.44 17.74 -11.65
C ASP A 44 6.10 16.79 -12.82
N PRO A 45 4.95 16.97 -13.50
CA PRO A 45 4.52 16.09 -14.58
C PRO A 45 5.36 16.25 -15.87
N SER A 46 6.19 17.29 -15.98
CA SER A 46 7.09 17.47 -17.13
C SER A 46 8.34 16.60 -17.06
N LYS A 47 8.67 16.07 -15.87
CA LYS A 47 9.81 15.16 -15.70
C LYS A 47 9.45 13.80 -16.29
N GLN A 48 10.32 13.28 -17.14
CA GLN A 48 10.15 11.94 -17.69
C GLN A 48 10.67 10.89 -16.70
N ILE A 49 9.81 9.95 -16.32
CA ILE A 49 10.19 8.76 -15.55
C ILE A 49 10.54 7.63 -16.53
N LYS A 50 11.71 7.02 -16.34
CA LYS A 50 12.13 5.84 -17.08
C LYS A 50 11.69 4.58 -16.37
N VAL A 51 11.11 3.66 -17.14
CA VAL A 51 10.75 2.30 -16.72
C VAL A 51 11.62 1.34 -17.53
N PRO A 52 12.27 0.33 -16.92
CA PRO A 52 13.06 -0.64 -17.66
C PRO A 52 12.24 -1.37 -18.74
N GLU A 53 12.90 -1.77 -19.81
CA GLU A 53 12.22 -2.43 -20.93
C GLU A 53 11.60 -3.79 -20.54
N GLY A 54 10.54 -4.17 -21.23
CA GLY A 54 9.90 -5.48 -21.11
C GLY A 54 8.91 -5.63 -19.94
N PHE A 55 8.52 -4.54 -19.28
CA PHE A 55 7.36 -4.50 -18.38
C PHE A 55 6.11 -4.01 -19.12
N ASP A 56 4.97 -4.59 -18.78
CA ASP A 56 3.64 -4.12 -19.20
C ASP A 56 3.13 -3.10 -18.19
N TYR A 57 2.91 -1.85 -18.60
CA TYR A 57 2.54 -0.78 -17.68
C TYR A 57 1.72 0.34 -18.29
N GLU A 58 0.92 0.97 -17.42
CA GLU A 58 0.36 2.31 -17.62
C GLU A 58 1.04 3.29 -16.65
N LEU A 59 1.32 4.51 -17.13
CA LEU A 59 1.89 5.58 -16.32
C LEU A 59 0.93 6.78 -16.32
N TYR A 60 0.56 7.21 -15.13
CA TYR A 60 -0.31 8.36 -14.90
C TYR A 60 0.44 9.44 -14.13
N ASN A 61 0.19 10.70 -14.45
CA ASN A 61 0.69 11.84 -13.67
C ASN A 61 -0.44 12.80 -13.27
N ARG A 62 -0.10 13.92 -12.64
CA ARG A 62 -1.09 14.92 -12.19
C ARG A 62 -2.01 15.44 -13.30
N ASN A 63 -1.54 15.55 -14.54
CA ASN A 63 -2.38 15.99 -15.66
C ASN A 63 -3.44 14.93 -15.98
N ASP A 64 -3.10 13.65 -15.93
CA ASP A 64 -4.06 12.57 -16.14
C ASP A 64 -5.10 12.49 -15.03
N ILE A 65 -4.66 12.63 -13.77
CA ILE A 65 -5.55 12.68 -12.60
C ILE A 65 -6.58 13.81 -12.77
N ASN A 66 -6.11 15.02 -13.10
CA ASN A 66 -6.98 16.19 -13.32
C ASN A 66 -7.93 15.98 -14.50
N ARG A 67 -7.44 15.40 -15.60
CA ARG A 67 -8.25 15.13 -16.79
C ARG A 67 -9.33 14.08 -16.53
N ILE A 68 -9.02 13.02 -15.79
CA ILE A 68 -9.93 11.88 -15.57
C ILE A 68 -10.95 12.19 -14.46
N LEU A 69 -10.53 12.84 -13.38
CA LEU A 69 -11.41 13.11 -12.22
C LEU A 69 -12.03 14.52 -12.23
N GLY A 70 -11.55 15.44 -13.07
CA GLY A 70 -12.04 16.82 -13.09
C GLY A 70 -11.90 17.48 -11.72
N SER A 71 -12.99 18.05 -11.21
CA SER A 71 -13.03 18.68 -9.88
C SER A 71 -12.77 17.70 -8.73
N LYS A 72 -13.07 16.41 -8.92
CA LYS A 72 -12.84 15.35 -7.91
C LYS A 72 -11.37 15.00 -7.75
N ALA A 73 -10.48 15.44 -8.66
CA ALA A 73 -9.03 15.26 -8.53
C ALA A 73 -8.46 15.81 -7.21
N SER A 74 -9.18 16.75 -6.58
CA SER A 74 -8.86 17.29 -5.26
C SER A 74 -8.83 16.24 -4.13
N CYS A 75 -9.45 15.07 -4.30
CA CYS A 75 -9.35 13.97 -3.34
C CYS A 75 -8.03 13.18 -3.46
N ILE A 76 -7.23 13.37 -4.52
CA ILE A 76 -5.95 12.68 -4.68
C ILE A 76 -4.80 13.57 -4.20
N SER A 77 -4.15 13.15 -3.11
CA SER A 77 -2.98 13.80 -2.49
C SER A 77 -1.86 14.12 -3.50
N PHE A 78 -1.12 15.20 -3.25
CA PHE A 78 -0.05 15.72 -4.12
C PHE A 78 1.25 15.95 -3.33
N LYS A 79 2.40 15.64 -3.95
CA LYS A 79 3.72 15.58 -3.30
C LYS A 79 3.73 14.63 -2.10
N ASP A 80 3.08 13.48 -2.27
CA ASP A 80 2.85 12.47 -1.24
C ASP A 80 2.60 11.09 -1.86
N SER A 81 3.02 10.05 -1.15
CA SER A 81 2.86 8.65 -1.55
C SER A 81 1.40 8.22 -1.73
N ALA A 82 0.45 8.91 -1.08
CA ALA A 82 -0.97 8.66 -1.23
C ALA A 82 -1.51 8.92 -2.65
N CYS A 83 -0.73 9.52 -3.55
CA CYS A 83 -1.08 9.60 -4.98
C CYS A 83 -1.40 8.22 -5.59
N ARG A 84 -0.83 7.14 -5.03
CA ARG A 84 -1.12 5.73 -5.40
C ARG A 84 -2.60 5.37 -5.34
N CYS A 85 -3.41 6.09 -4.56
CA CYS A 85 -4.86 5.89 -4.52
C CYS A 85 -5.49 6.02 -5.91
N PHE A 86 -4.93 6.87 -6.77
CA PHE A 86 -5.38 6.94 -8.15
C PHE A 86 -5.16 5.62 -8.90
N GLY A 87 -4.04 4.94 -8.66
CA GLY A 87 -3.77 3.60 -9.20
C GLY A 87 -4.80 2.57 -8.72
N PHE A 88 -5.20 2.63 -7.45
CA PHE A 88 -6.25 1.76 -6.90
C PHE A 88 -7.60 1.98 -7.59
N LEU A 89 -7.90 3.24 -7.86
CA LEU A 89 -9.13 3.70 -8.48
C LEU A 89 -9.26 3.22 -9.94
N VAL A 90 -8.19 3.36 -10.73
CA VAL A 90 -8.20 3.00 -12.16
C VAL A 90 -8.04 1.51 -12.42
N SER A 91 -7.36 0.76 -11.53
CA SER A 91 -7.25 -0.68 -11.64
C SER A 91 -8.64 -1.34 -11.75
N LYS A 92 -8.75 -2.32 -12.65
CA LYS A 92 -9.98 -3.10 -12.89
C LYS A 92 -9.86 -4.55 -12.45
N LYS A 93 -8.70 -4.92 -11.92
CA LYS A 93 -8.37 -6.27 -11.47
C LYS A 93 -8.82 -6.50 -10.02
N LYS A 94 -9.00 -7.77 -9.68
CA LYS A 94 -9.56 -8.20 -8.39
C LYS A 94 -8.60 -7.94 -7.23
N TYR A 95 -7.31 -8.05 -7.48
CA TYR A 95 -6.28 -7.87 -6.46
C TYR A 95 -5.32 -6.75 -6.84
N ILE A 96 -4.82 -6.06 -5.82
CA ILE A 96 -3.78 -5.05 -5.97
C ILE A 96 -2.65 -5.39 -5.01
N PHE A 97 -1.43 -5.33 -5.51
CA PHE A 97 -0.22 -5.22 -4.70
C PHE A 97 0.35 -3.81 -4.88
N THR A 98 0.71 -3.14 -3.79
CA THR A 98 1.38 -1.84 -3.84
C THR A 98 2.71 -1.90 -3.12
N ILE A 99 3.70 -1.25 -3.72
CA ILE A 99 5.08 -1.22 -3.26
C ILE A 99 5.72 0.13 -3.56
N ASP A 100 6.58 0.58 -2.66
CA ASP A 100 7.35 1.82 -2.84
C ASP A 100 8.58 1.59 -3.72
N ASP A 101 9.00 2.64 -4.43
CA ASP A 101 10.13 2.59 -5.36
C ASP A 101 11.52 2.49 -4.69
N ASP A 102 11.57 2.44 -3.36
CA ASP A 102 12.74 2.18 -2.53
C ASP A 102 12.61 0.90 -1.65
N CYS A 103 11.67 0.03 -2.03
CA CYS A 103 11.53 -1.31 -1.47
C CYS A 103 12.09 -2.38 -2.43
N PHE A 104 13.12 -3.08 -1.98
CA PHE A 104 13.91 -4.03 -2.77
C PHE A 104 13.62 -5.48 -2.37
N VAL A 105 14.10 -6.43 -3.16
CA VAL A 105 13.99 -7.86 -2.86
C VAL A 105 14.79 -8.17 -1.59
N ALA A 106 14.09 -8.61 -0.54
CA ALA A 106 14.70 -9.09 0.69
C ALA A 106 15.21 -10.53 0.55
N LYS A 107 16.07 -10.93 1.50
CA LYS A 107 16.57 -12.29 1.63
C LYS A 107 16.04 -12.95 2.90
N ASP A 108 15.71 -14.23 2.80
CA ASP A 108 15.35 -15.06 3.95
C ASP A 108 16.61 -15.44 4.76
N PRO A 109 16.47 -16.08 5.94
CA PRO A 109 17.63 -16.53 6.73
C PRO A 109 18.54 -17.55 6.01
N SER A 110 18.07 -18.18 4.93
CA SER A 110 18.85 -19.06 4.05
C SER A 110 19.48 -18.30 2.86
N SER A 111 19.48 -16.96 2.89
CA SER A 111 19.99 -16.07 1.84
C SER A 111 19.27 -16.16 0.48
N LYS A 112 18.09 -16.79 0.43
CA LYS A 112 17.27 -16.88 -0.78
C LYS A 112 16.43 -15.63 -0.92
N ASP A 113 16.21 -15.22 -2.16
CA ASP A 113 15.36 -14.07 -2.48
C ASP A 113 13.90 -14.37 -2.09
N ILE A 114 13.27 -13.41 -1.43
CA ILE A 114 11.88 -13.49 -1.00
C ILE A 114 10.99 -12.97 -2.13
N ASN A 115 10.14 -13.85 -2.67
CA ASN A 115 9.06 -13.45 -3.56
C ASN A 115 7.89 -12.90 -2.73
N ALA A 116 7.99 -11.61 -2.35
CA ALA A 116 6.98 -10.96 -1.51
C ALA A 116 5.58 -10.98 -2.16
N LEU A 117 5.50 -10.76 -3.47
CA LEU A 117 4.24 -10.79 -4.22
C LEU A 117 3.54 -12.15 -4.10
N GLU A 118 4.24 -13.26 -4.31
CA GLU A 118 3.63 -14.59 -4.19
C GLU A 118 3.16 -14.89 -2.75
N GLN A 119 3.91 -14.46 -1.74
CA GLN A 119 3.52 -14.62 -0.34
C GLN A 119 2.27 -13.78 0.00
N HIS A 120 2.18 -12.54 -0.50
CA HIS A 120 0.95 -11.74 -0.41
C HIS A 120 -0.24 -12.43 -1.07
N ILE A 121 -0.06 -13.00 -2.27
CA ILE A 121 -1.10 -13.74 -2.97
C ILE A 121 -1.58 -14.93 -2.12
N LYS A 122 -0.65 -15.71 -1.54
CA LYS A 122 -0.99 -16.83 -0.64
C LYS A 122 -1.78 -16.38 0.59
N ASN A 123 -1.42 -15.24 1.17
CA ASN A 123 -2.16 -14.67 2.31
C ASN A 123 -3.58 -14.24 1.92
N LEU A 124 -3.77 -13.62 0.75
CA LEU A 124 -5.07 -13.18 0.26
C LEU A 124 -5.99 -14.35 -0.13
N LEU A 125 -5.40 -15.45 -0.63
CA LEU A 125 -6.14 -16.64 -1.04
C LEU A 125 -6.44 -17.62 0.11
N SER A 126 -5.84 -17.42 1.29
CA SER A 126 -6.10 -18.24 2.47
C SER A 126 -7.01 -17.52 3.46
N PRO A 127 -7.89 -18.22 4.19
CA PRO A 127 -8.77 -17.58 5.15
C PRO A 127 -8.02 -16.97 6.33
N SER A 128 -8.67 -16.02 6.99
CA SER A 128 -8.23 -15.39 8.24
C SER A 128 -9.04 -15.91 9.43
N THR A 129 -8.47 -15.86 10.64
CA THR A 129 -9.10 -16.33 11.88
C THR A 129 -9.24 -15.22 12.93
N PRO A 130 -10.07 -14.18 12.70
CA PRO A 130 -10.07 -12.99 13.55
C PRO A 130 -10.84 -13.16 14.87
N TYR A 131 -11.65 -14.21 15.01
CA TYR A 131 -12.57 -14.39 16.15
C TYR A 131 -12.00 -15.24 17.29
N PHE A 132 -10.94 -16.00 17.03
CA PHE A 132 -10.27 -16.81 18.04
C PHE A 132 -8.79 -16.90 17.69
N PHE A 133 -7.91 -16.65 18.66
CA PHE A 133 -6.47 -16.62 18.39
C PHE A 133 -5.90 -18.04 18.43
N ASN A 134 -5.39 -18.51 17.29
CA ASN A 134 -4.63 -19.77 17.24
C ASN A 134 -3.21 -19.53 17.74
N THR A 135 -2.81 -20.19 18.82
CA THR A 135 -1.49 -19.97 19.45
C THR A 135 -0.32 -20.53 18.64
N LEU A 136 -0.61 -21.33 17.59
CA LEU A 136 0.35 -21.76 16.58
C LEU A 136 0.35 -20.83 15.33
N TYR A 137 -0.12 -19.59 15.49
CA TYR A 137 -0.23 -18.58 14.43
C TYR A 137 -1.19 -19.01 13.30
N ASP A 138 -1.03 -18.47 12.08
CA ASP A 138 -1.94 -18.73 10.96
C ASP A 138 -1.99 -20.22 10.58
N PRO A 139 -3.13 -20.93 10.79
CA PRO A 139 -3.25 -22.38 10.59
C PRO A 139 -3.30 -22.80 9.12
N TYR A 140 -3.39 -21.86 8.19
CA TYR A 140 -3.44 -22.15 6.75
C TYR A 140 -2.06 -22.17 6.10
N ARG A 141 -0.99 -22.00 6.88
CA ARG A 141 0.38 -22.14 6.39
C ARG A 141 0.82 -23.60 6.41
N GLU A 142 1.72 -23.93 5.48
CA GLU A 142 2.38 -25.23 5.47
C GLU A 142 3.08 -25.50 6.82
N GLY A 143 2.85 -26.68 7.37
CA GLY A 143 3.42 -27.10 8.67
C GLY A 143 2.71 -26.55 9.91
N THR A 144 1.58 -25.86 9.76
CA THR A 144 0.75 -25.35 10.86
C THR A 144 -0.66 -25.94 10.83
N ASP A 145 -1.36 -25.92 11.97
CA ASP A 145 -2.76 -26.36 12.10
C ASP A 145 -3.42 -25.66 13.31
N PHE A 146 -4.73 -25.85 13.46
CA PHE A 146 -5.50 -25.44 14.63
C PHE A 146 -5.09 -26.23 15.88
N VAL A 147 -4.74 -25.53 16.96
CA VAL A 147 -4.40 -26.17 18.23
C VAL A 147 -5.63 -26.71 18.96
N ARG A 148 -5.40 -27.64 19.90
CA ARG A 148 -6.42 -28.15 20.82
C ARG A 148 -7.10 -26.98 21.55
N GLY A 149 -8.43 -26.98 21.55
CA GLY A 149 -9.25 -25.93 22.15
C GLY A 149 -9.74 -24.88 21.16
N TYR A 150 -9.19 -24.82 19.95
CA TYR A 150 -9.73 -23.98 18.89
C TYR A 150 -11.10 -24.53 18.41
N PRO A 151 -12.20 -23.76 18.51
CA PRO A 151 -13.55 -24.24 18.17
C PRO A 151 -13.66 -24.70 16.71
N PHE A 152 -14.19 -25.90 16.48
CA PHE A 152 -14.36 -26.45 15.13
C PHE A 152 -15.22 -25.58 14.23
N SER A 153 -16.28 -24.95 14.78
CA SER A 153 -17.16 -24.04 14.05
C SER A 153 -16.48 -22.76 13.54
N LEU A 154 -15.27 -22.45 14.02
CA LEU A 154 -14.51 -21.27 13.61
C LEU A 154 -13.32 -21.61 12.70
N ARG A 155 -13.15 -22.89 12.32
CA ARG A 155 -11.98 -23.35 11.55
C ARG A 155 -12.05 -23.08 10.07
N GLU A 156 -13.21 -22.71 9.52
CA GLU A 156 -13.31 -22.26 8.12
C GLU A 156 -12.75 -20.85 7.92
N GLY A 157 -12.66 -20.08 9.01
CA GLY A 157 -12.20 -18.69 8.97
C GLY A 157 -13.11 -17.77 8.18
N VAL A 158 -12.56 -16.64 7.75
CA VAL A 158 -13.24 -15.63 6.92
C VAL A 158 -12.35 -15.23 5.74
N GLN A 159 -12.93 -14.60 4.72
CA GLN A 159 -12.15 -14.10 3.58
C GLN A 159 -11.12 -13.05 4.02
N THR A 160 -9.91 -13.15 3.50
CA THR A 160 -8.84 -12.18 3.76
C THR A 160 -8.96 -11.02 2.78
N ALA A 161 -9.25 -9.83 3.28
CA ALA A 161 -9.36 -8.61 2.49
C ALA A 161 -7.99 -7.94 2.28
N ILE A 162 -7.10 -7.99 3.28
CA ILE A 162 -5.82 -7.29 3.27
C ILE A 162 -4.71 -8.23 3.74
N SER A 163 -3.59 -8.23 3.03
CA SER A 163 -2.31 -8.78 3.45
C SER A 163 -1.30 -7.64 3.61
N HIS A 164 -0.93 -7.36 4.85
CA HIS A 164 0.10 -6.39 5.20
C HIS A 164 1.45 -7.08 5.38
N GLY A 165 2.46 -6.62 4.66
CA GLY A 165 3.82 -7.14 4.75
C GLY A 165 4.70 -6.29 5.66
N LEU A 166 5.87 -6.82 5.98
CA LEU A 166 6.86 -6.17 6.82
C LEU A 166 8.10 -5.80 6.00
N TRP A 167 9.09 -5.24 6.68
CA TRP A 167 10.31 -4.70 6.09
C TRP A 167 11.52 -5.14 6.91
N LEU A 168 12.61 -5.46 6.22
CA LEU A 168 13.95 -5.58 6.78
C LEU A 168 14.73 -4.29 6.49
N ASN A 169 15.87 -4.14 7.18
CA ASN A 169 16.75 -2.97 7.11
C ASN A 169 16.15 -1.75 7.82
N ILE A 170 15.66 -0.73 7.12
CA ILE A 170 15.21 0.51 7.79
C ILE A 170 13.78 0.32 8.32
N PRO A 171 13.56 0.36 9.65
CA PRO A 171 12.21 0.24 10.19
C PRO A 171 11.35 1.46 9.86
N ASP A 172 10.05 1.24 9.63
CA ASP A 172 9.05 2.30 9.55
C ASP A 172 8.71 2.81 10.95
N TYR A 173 9.57 3.71 11.45
CA TYR A 173 9.40 4.39 12.72
C TYR A 173 8.82 5.79 12.50
N ASP A 174 8.14 6.28 13.53
CA ASP A 174 7.88 7.71 13.68
C ASP A 174 9.22 8.48 13.75
N ALA A 175 9.19 9.74 13.33
CA ALA A 175 10.36 10.59 13.25
C ALA A 175 11.08 10.77 14.62
N PRO A 176 10.38 10.98 15.76
CA PRO A 176 11.03 10.97 17.08
C PRO A 176 11.83 9.70 17.36
N THR A 177 11.25 8.52 17.12
CA THR A 177 11.94 7.23 17.33
C THR A 177 13.13 7.10 16.37
N GLN A 178 12.98 7.52 15.11
CA GLN A 178 14.08 7.51 14.14
C GLN A 178 15.23 8.46 14.55
N LEU A 179 14.92 9.62 15.14
CA LEU A 179 15.92 10.59 15.64
C LEU A 179 16.79 10.00 16.75
N VAL A 180 16.18 9.24 17.67
CA VAL A 180 16.91 8.65 18.81
C VAL A 180 17.55 7.31 18.46
N LYS A 181 17.19 6.71 17.32
CA LYS A 181 17.70 5.41 16.85
C LYS A 181 18.13 5.39 15.37
N PRO A 182 19.00 6.32 14.92
CA PRO A 182 19.32 6.48 13.50
C PRO A 182 20.04 5.27 12.87
N SER A 183 20.76 4.51 13.68
CA SER A 183 21.51 3.32 13.24
C SER A 183 20.75 2.01 13.42
N GLU A 184 19.55 2.02 14.02
CA GLU A 184 18.79 0.78 14.22
C GLU A 184 18.35 0.21 12.86
N ARG A 185 18.45 -1.12 12.74
CA ARG A 185 18.00 -1.86 11.57
C ARG A 185 17.15 -3.04 12.01
N ASN A 186 16.04 -3.28 11.32
CA ASN A 186 15.27 -4.49 11.47
C ASN A 186 15.98 -5.65 10.76
N THR A 187 16.71 -6.46 11.54
CA THR A 187 17.34 -7.70 11.08
C THR A 187 16.53 -8.93 11.49
N ARG A 188 15.41 -8.75 12.17
CA ARG A 188 14.59 -9.84 12.72
C ARG A 188 13.58 -10.32 11.68
N TYR A 189 13.98 -11.36 10.96
CA TYR A 189 13.05 -12.15 10.15
C TYR A 189 12.26 -13.10 11.05
N VAL A 190 10.95 -12.88 11.16
CA VAL A 190 10.05 -13.78 11.89
C VAL A 190 9.23 -14.55 10.87
N ASP A 191 9.41 -15.87 10.82
CA ASP A 191 8.65 -16.74 9.93
C ASP A 191 7.24 -17.01 10.45
N ALA A 192 6.41 -15.96 10.46
CA ALA A 192 5.02 -16.04 10.91
C ALA A 192 4.10 -15.21 10.03
N VAL A 193 2.90 -15.73 9.82
CA VAL A 193 1.74 -14.94 9.38
C VAL A 193 0.73 -14.99 10.51
N MET A 194 0.06 -13.88 10.78
CA MET A 194 -0.96 -13.78 11.81
C MET A 194 -2.18 -13.05 11.26
N THR A 195 -3.36 -13.47 11.70
CA THR A 195 -4.57 -12.66 11.53
C THR A 195 -4.60 -11.58 12.61
N ILE A 196 -4.87 -10.33 12.22
CA ILE A 196 -5.13 -9.25 13.17
C ILE A 196 -6.50 -9.48 13.81
N PRO A 197 -6.60 -9.63 15.15
CA PRO A 197 -7.86 -9.97 15.82
C PRO A 197 -8.98 -8.96 15.56
N LYS A 198 -10.23 -9.42 15.61
CA LYS A 198 -11.40 -8.52 15.58
C LYS A 198 -11.31 -7.49 16.72
N GLY A 199 -11.66 -6.24 16.42
CA GLY A 199 -11.66 -5.14 17.39
C GLY A 199 -10.26 -4.57 17.71
N THR A 200 -9.22 -5.02 17.00
CA THR A 200 -7.84 -4.53 17.20
C THR A 200 -7.40 -3.70 15.99
N LEU A 201 -6.97 -2.47 16.24
CA LEU A 201 -6.34 -1.61 15.22
C LEU A 201 -4.86 -1.98 15.03
N PHE A 202 -4.28 -1.56 13.91
CA PHE A 202 -2.87 -1.77 13.62
C PHE A 202 -2.31 -0.60 12.78
N PRO A 203 -1.00 -0.30 12.87
CA PRO A 203 -0.36 0.67 12.00
C PRO A 203 -0.08 0.02 10.64
N MET A 204 -1.00 0.20 9.69
CA MET A 204 -0.81 -0.30 8.33
C MET A 204 0.22 0.55 7.59
N CYS A 205 1.20 -0.10 6.97
CA CYS A 205 2.19 0.53 6.10
C CYS A 205 1.87 0.26 4.63
N GLY A 206 1.86 1.31 3.81
CA GLY A 206 1.60 1.23 2.37
C GLY A 206 2.79 0.72 1.53
N MET A 207 3.98 0.62 2.12
CA MET A 207 5.22 0.26 1.40
C MET A 207 5.26 -1.19 0.90
N ASN A 208 4.52 -2.09 1.54
CA ASN A 208 4.47 -3.53 1.24
C ASN A 208 3.09 -4.09 1.58
N LEU A 209 2.12 -3.88 0.69
CA LEU A 209 0.72 -4.11 0.98
C LEU A 209 0.00 -4.74 -0.21
N ALA A 210 -0.81 -5.76 0.04
CA ALA A 210 -1.72 -6.30 -0.96
C ALA A 210 -3.15 -6.38 -0.42
N PHE A 211 -4.14 -6.21 -1.29
CA PHE A 211 -5.54 -6.29 -0.88
C PHE A 211 -6.43 -6.82 -2.01
N ASN A 212 -7.56 -7.40 -1.61
CA ASN A 212 -8.65 -7.75 -2.50
C ASN A 212 -9.49 -6.50 -2.76
N ARG A 213 -9.33 -5.94 -3.96
CA ARG A 213 -9.98 -4.71 -4.41
C ARG A 213 -11.50 -4.83 -4.37
N GLU A 214 -12.06 -6.01 -4.65
CA GLU A 214 -13.50 -6.25 -4.61
C GLU A 214 -14.04 -6.27 -3.17
N LEU A 215 -13.25 -6.73 -2.20
CA LEU A 215 -13.69 -6.84 -0.80
C LEU A 215 -13.52 -5.55 0.01
N ILE A 216 -12.51 -4.71 -0.29
CA ILE A 216 -12.19 -3.56 0.56
C ILE A 216 -11.74 -2.31 -0.20
N GLY A 217 -11.65 -2.37 -1.54
CA GLY A 217 -11.14 -1.28 -2.37
C GLY A 217 -11.78 0.10 -2.11
N PRO A 218 -13.11 0.24 -1.95
CA PRO A 218 -13.72 1.53 -1.65
C PRO A 218 -13.24 2.18 -0.34
N ALA A 219 -12.78 1.38 0.63
CA ALA A 219 -12.23 1.87 1.90
C ALA A 219 -10.71 2.07 1.89
N MET A 220 -10.01 1.58 0.85
CA MET A 220 -8.55 1.69 0.70
C MET A 220 -8.15 3.07 0.17
N TYR A 221 -8.41 4.11 0.97
CA TYR A 221 -8.11 5.50 0.66
C TYR A 221 -7.21 6.12 1.72
N PHE A 222 -6.05 6.60 1.29
CA PHE A 222 -4.98 7.12 2.15
C PHE A 222 -5.25 8.57 2.62
N GLY A 223 -6.43 9.12 2.34
CA GLY A 223 -6.82 10.45 2.80
C GLY A 223 -6.10 11.59 2.09
N LEU A 224 -6.20 12.79 2.67
CA LEU A 224 -5.61 14.02 2.17
C LEU A 224 -4.33 14.37 2.92
N MET A 225 -3.19 13.98 2.36
CA MET A 225 -1.87 14.30 2.92
C MET A 225 -1.01 15.04 1.89
N GLY A 226 0.15 15.55 2.33
CA GLY A 226 1.12 16.19 1.44
C GLY A 226 0.95 17.70 1.30
N ASP A 227 1.16 18.21 0.09
CA ASP A 227 1.23 19.65 -0.18
C ASP A 227 -0.09 20.35 0.19
N GLY A 228 0.01 21.43 0.97
CA GLY A 228 -1.15 22.19 1.43
C GLY A 228 -2.02 21.51 2.49
N GLN A 229 -1.61 20.36 3.04
CA GLN A 229 -2.29 19.70 4.16
C GLN A 229 -1.51 19.87 5.46
N PRO A 230 -2.18 19.91 6.63
CA PRO A 230 -1.51 20.12 7.90
C PRO A 230 -0.82 18.89 8.46
N ILE A 231 -0.93 17.73 7.79
CA ILE A 231 -0.44 16.43 8.23
C ILE A 231 0.11 15.65 7.03
N GLY A 232 1.10 14.77 7.29
CA GLY A 232 1.60 13.80 6.33
C GLY A 232 2.22 12.59 7.04
N ARG A 233 2.54 11.52 6.28
CA ARG A 233 3.07 10.24 6.81
C ARG A 233 2.12 9.52 7.80
N TYR A 234 0.82 9.82 7.70
CA TYR A 234 -0.26 9.18 8.44
C TYR A 234 -1.33 8.58 7.50
N ASP A 235 -1.04 8.62 6.20
CA ASP A 235 -1.94 8.36 5.09
C ASP A 235 -2.36 6.88 5.05
N ASP A 236 -1.38 5.98 5.09
CA ASP A 236 -1.58 4.54 5.15
C ASP A 236 -2.17 4.07 6.48
N MET A 237 -1.69 4.58 7.62
CA MET A 237 -2.25 4.24 8.93
C MET A 237 -3.73 4.59 9.03
N TRP A 238 -4.12 5.79 8.54
CA TRP A 238 -5.52 6.21 8.47
C TRP A 238 -6.37 5.25 7.63
N ALA A 239 -5.89 4.88 6.44
CA ALA A 239 -6.56 3.90 5.58
C ALA A 239 -6.70 2.54 6.28
N GLY A 240 -5.65 2.12 7.00
CA GLY A 240 -5.60 0.87 7.75
C GLY A 240 -6.65 0.82 8.86
N TRP A 241 -6.80 1.89 9.63
CA TRP A 241 -7.81 1.98 10.69
C TRP A 241 -9.23 1.99 10.12
N CYS A 242 -9.48 2.74 9.05
CA CYS A 242 -10.76 2.71 8.35
C CYS A 242 -11.09 1.30 7.84
N CYS A 243 -10.16 0.69 7.10
CA CYS A 243 -10.32 -0.65 6.56
C CYS A 243 -10.55 -1.68 7.67
N LYS A 244 -9.86 -1.57 8.80
CA LYS A 244 -9.97 -2.52 9.89
C LYS A 244 -11.35 -2.49 10.55
N VAL A 245 -11.88 -1.30 10.84
CA VAL A 245 -13.25 -1.14 11.37
C VAL A 245 -14.27 -1.75 10.41
N ILE A 246 -14.12 -1.50 9.11
CA ILE A 246 -15.05 -2.00 8.09
C ILE A 246 -14.92 -3.53 7.90
N CYS A 247 -13.70 -4.07 7.88
CA CYS A 247 -13.47 -5.50 7.82
C CYS A 247 -14.11 -6.21 9.03
N ASP A 248 -13.95 -5.66 10.24
CA ASP A 248 -14.54 -6.26 11.44
C ASP A 248 -16.06 -6.24 11.46
N HIS A 249 -16.64 -5.20 10.86
CA HIS A 249 -18.09 -5.06 10.70
C HIS A 249 -18.66 -6.03 9.67
N LEU A 250 -18.02 -6.14 8.50
CA LEU A 250 -18.46 -6.99 7.39
C LEU A 250 -17.99 -8.45 7.50
N GLY A 251 -17.17 -8.77 8.49
CA GLY A 251 -16.68 -10.13 8.73
C GLY A 251 -15.52 -10.54 7.83
N TYR A 252 -14.68 -9.61 7.40
CA TYR A 252 -13.44 -9.87 6.67
C TYR A 252 -12.22 -9.90 7.58
N GLY A 253 -11.15 -10.53 7.10
CA GLY A 253 -9.88 -10.65 7.82
C GLY A 253 -8.76 -9.80 7.24
N VAL A 254 -7.80 -9.48 8.10
CA VAL A 254 -6.56 -8.81 7.76
C VAL A 254 -5.40 -9.66 8.27
N LYS A 255 -4.43 -9.97 7.41
CA LYS A 255 -3.21 -10.69 7.78
C LYS A 255 -2.01 -9.75 7.84
N THR A 256 -1.07 -10.06 8.74
CA THR A 256 0.22 -9.38 8.87
C THR A 256 1.34 -10.39 9.16
N GLY A 257 2.61 -9.98 8.99
CA GLY A 257 3.78 -10.84 9.14
C GLY A 257 4.52 -10.98 7.82
N LEU A 258 4.71 -12.21 7.33
CA LEU A 258 5.18 -12.39 5.96
C LEU A 258 4.20 -11.77 4.94
N PRO A 259 4.71 -11.15 3.86
CA PRO A 259 6.10 -11.13 3.41
C PRO A 259 6.97 -9.98 3.92
N TYR A 260 8.28 -10.14 3.78
CA TYR A 260 9.26 -9.06 4.00
C TYR A 260 9.80 -8.49 2.68
N ILE A 261 9.99 -7.16 2.63
CA ILE A 261 10.81 -6.46 1.62
C ILE A 261 12.07 -5.86 2.27
N TRP A 262 13.01 -5.39 1.46
CA TRP A 262 14.21 -4.68 1.94
C TRP A 262 14.04 -3.17 1.72
N HIS A 263 13.79 -2.42 2.78
CA HIS A 263 13.56 -0.98 2.70
C HIS A 263 14.90 -0.21 2.83
N SER A 264 15.26 0.61 1.84
CA SER A 264 16.61 1.21 1.77
C SER A 264 16.70 2.71 2.04
N LYS A 265 15.58 3.43 2.15
CA LYS A 265 15.59 4.89 2.34
C LYS A 265 15.32 5.30 3.78
N ALA A 266 16.23 6.08 4.35
CA ALA A 266 15.94 6.91 5.52
C ALA A 266 15.76 8.35 5.04
N SER A 267 14.53 8.86 5.09
CA SER A 267 14.25 10.28 4.84
C SER A 267 14.75 11.13 6.01
N ASN A 268 14.91 12.44 5.78
CA ASN A 268 15.39 13.36 6.82
C ASN A 268 14.40 13.40 8.01
N PRO A 269 14.80 12.93 9.20
CA PRO A 269 13.86 12.78 10.31
C PRO A 269 13.37 14.13 10.87
N PHE A 270 14.13 15.22 10.72
CA PHE A 270 13.65 16.55 11.11
C PHE A 270 12.55 17.08 10.19
N VAL A 271 12.64 16.78 8.89
CA VAL A 271 11.57 17.12 7.94
C VAL A 271 10.33 16.27 8.23
N ASN A 272 10.52 14.99 8.51
CA ASN A 272 9.42 14.08 8.86
C ASN A 272 8.73 14.51 10.16
N LEU A 273 9.49 14.90 11.20
CA LEU A 273 8.92 15.36 12.47
C LEU A 273 7.97 16.54 12.27
N LYS A 274 8.30 17.49 11.38
CA LYS A 274 7.39 18.61 11.06
C LYS A 274 6.09 18.14 10.40
N LYS A 275 6.16 17.12 9.55
CA LYS A 275 4.98 16.53 8.87
C LYS A 275 4.11 15.72 9.83
N GLU A 276 4.75 15.02 10.77
CA GLU A 276 4.10 14.12 11.70
C GLU A 276 3.61 14.81 12.98
N TYR A 277 4.17 15.97 13.35
CA TYR A 277 3.93 16.64 14.65
C TYR A 277 2.45 16.73 15.03
N LYS A 278 1.59 17.21 14.11
CA LYS A 278 0.15 17.27 14.34
C LYS A 278 -0.47 15.88 14.44
N GLY A 279 -0.05 14.94 13.59
CA GLY A 279 -0.49 13.56 13.61
C GLY A 279 -0.22 12.86 14.94
N ILE A 280 0.97 13.03 15.51
CA ILE A 280 1.35 12.47 16.82
C ILE A 280 0.39 12.95 17.90
N PHE A 281 0.06 14.24 17.92
CA PHE A 281 -0.87 14.79 18.90
C PHE A 281 -2.33 14.36 18.64
N TRP A 282 -2.77 14.44 17.39
CA TRP A 282 -4.15 14.08 17.02
C TRP A 282 -4.44 12.58 17.16
N GLN A 283 -3.40 11.74 17.08
CA GLN A 283 -3.55 10.29 17.22
C GLN A 283 -4.18 9.91 18.57
N GLU A 284 -3.94 10.68 19.63
CA GLU A 284 -4.57 10.49 20.95
C GLU A 284 -6.10 10.65 20.94
N GLU A 285 -6.65 11.35 19.94
CA GLU A 285 -8.11 11.45 19.72
C GLU A 285 -8.59 10.50 18.61
N ILE A 286 -7.79 10.31 17.56
CA ILE A 286 -8.12 9.46 16.41
C ILE A 286 -8.23 7.98 16.81
N ILE A 287 -7.31 7.48 17.63
CA ILE A 287 -7.30 6.06 18.02
C ILE A 287 -8.51 5.71 18.89
N PRO A 288 -8.83 6.45 19.98
CA PRO A 288 -10.06 6.21 20.73
C PRO A 288 -11.33 6.33 19.89
N PHE A 289 -11.35 7.25 18.92
CA PHE A 289 -12.44 7.35 17.94
C PHE A 289 -12.64 6.04 17.17
N PHE A 290 -11.58 5.49 16.55
CA PHE A 290 -11.67 4.25 15.78
C PHE A 290 -11.95 3.03 16.66
N GLN A 291 -11.41 2.97 17.87
CA GLN A 291 -11.70 1.90 18.83
C GLN A 291 -13.17 1.90 19.27
N SER A 292 -13.79 3.08 19.30
CA SER A 292 -15.20 3.26 19.70
C SER A 292 -16.15 3.34 18.50
N ALA A 293 -15.64 3.28 17.27
CA ALA A 293 -16.47 3.36 16.08
C ALA A 293 -17.36 2.12 15.96
N VAL A 294 -18.67 2.35 15.90
CA VAL A 294 -19.67 1.32 15.66
C VAL A 294 -20.43 1.76 14.42
N LEU A 295 -20.50 0.87 13.42
CA LEU A 295 -21.26 1.09 12.20
C LEU A 295 -22.65 0.46 12.34
N SER A 296 -23.62 1.04 11.65
CA SER A 296 -25.00 0.55 11.63
C SER A 296 -25.07 -0.84 10.99
N LYS A 297 -25.97 -1.69 11.50
CA LYS A 297 -26.19 -3.04 10.95
C LYS A 297 -26.79 -3.00 9.54
N GLU A 298 -27.38 -1.87 9.17
CA GLU A 298 -27.93 -1.60 7.85
C GLU A 298 -26.83 -1.28 6.83
N ALA A 299 -25.63 -0.87 7.27
CA ALA A 299 -24.45 -0.75 6.41
C ALA A 299 -23.90 -2.15 6.11
N THR A 300 -24.23 -2.68 4.94
CA THR A 300 -23.96 -4.08 4.52
C THR A 300 -22.96 -4.17 3.37
N SER A 301 -22.43 -3.04 2.91
CA SER A 301 -21.41 -2.91 1.86
C SER A 301 -20.29 -1.98 2.32
N VAL A 302 -19.11 -2.11 1.71
CA VAL A 302 -17.93 -1.30 2.04
C VAL A 302 -18.22 0.18 1.79
N GLU A 303 -18.91 0.50 0.69
CA GLU A 303 -19.30 1.85 0.32
C GLU A 303 -20.21 2.48 1.38
N GLN A 304 -21.24 1.76 1.82
CA GLN A 304 -22.13 2.22 2.89
C GLN A 304 -21.36 2.43 4.20
N CYS A 305 -20.53 1.46 4.58
CA CYS A 305 -19.70 1.55 5.78
C CYS A 305 -18.74 2.74 5.74
N TYR A 306 -18.08 2.99 4.59
CA TYR A 306 -17.11 4.07 4.45
C TYR A 306 -17.80 5.44 4.41
N ARG A 307 -19.00 5.56 3.81
CA ARG A 307 -19.84 6.78 3.88
C ARG A 307 -20.28 7.08 5.32
N GLU A 308 -20.72 6.07 6.05
CA GLU A 308 -21.10 6.23 7.45
C GLU A 308 -19.88 6.64 8.29
N LEU A 309 -18.73 6.00 8.09
CA LEU A 309 -17.49 6.36 8.78
C LEU A 309 -17.06 7.80 8.47
N ALA A 310 -17.16 8.26 7.21
CA ALA A 310 -16.89 9.64 6.83
C ALA A 310 -17.79 10.64 7.57
N LYS A 311 -19.09 10.31 7.73
CA LYS A 311 -20.01 11.10 8.55
C LYS A 311 -19.54 11.15 10.01
N GLN A 312 -19.17 10.02 10.60
CA GLN A 312 -18.67 9.98 11.98
C GLN A 312 -17.38 10.77 12.15
N VAL A 313 -16.44 10.70 11.18
CA VAL A 313 -15.21 11.51 11.18
C VAL A 313 -15.55 13.00 11.23
N ARG A 314 -16.48 13.46 10.38
CA ARG A 314 -16.93 14.85 10.41
C ARG A 314 -17.51 15.23 11.77
N GLU A 315 -18.42 14.42 12.31
CA GLU A 315 -19.14 14.75 13.55
C GLU A 315 -18.22 14.72 14.78
N LYS A 316 -17.27 13.78 14.83
CA LYS A 316 -16.50 13.50 16.04
C LYS A 316 -15.06 14.01 16.03
N LEU A 317 -14.48 14.33 14.88
CA LEU A 317 -13.09 14.80 14.78
C LEU A 317 -12.96 16.25 14.27
N SER A 318 -14.03 16.90 13.79
CA SER A 318 -13.94 18.29 13.31
C SER A 318 -13.60 19.30 14.41
N ASN A 319 -13.83 18.96 15.68
CA ASN A 319 -13.40 19.75 16.83
C ASN A 319 -11.89 19.68 17.07
N VAL A 320 -11.20 18.65 16.55
CA VAL A 320 -9.75 18.51 16.67
C VAL A 320 -9.03 19.49 15.73
N ASP A 321 -9.45 19.56 14.47
CA ASP A 321 -8.96 20.52 13.47
C ASP A 321 -9.93 20.57 12.26
N PRO A 322 -10.14 21.74 11.61
CA PRO A 322 -10.95 21.85 10.39
C PRO A 322 -10.55 20.90 9.26
N TYR A 323 -9.30 20.41 9.27
CA TYR A 323 -8.82 19.34 8.40
C TYR A 323 -9.76 18.13 8.35
N PHE A 324 -10.32 17.68 9.47
CA PHE A 324 -11.16 16.48 9.49
C PHE A 324 -12.51 16.67 8.80
N SER A 325 -13.05 17.89 8.79
CA SER A 325 -14.20 18.23 7.94
C SER A 325 -13.84 18.10 6.46
N LYS A 326 -12.69 18.64 6.05
CA LYS A 326 -12.21 18.53 4.65
C LYS A 326 -11.90 17.08 4.27
N LEU A 327 -11.32 16.31 5.18
CA LEU A 327 -11.03 14.89 4.98
C LEU A 327 -12.32 14.09 4.81
N ALA A 328 -13.35 14.35 5.60
CA ALA A 328 -14.66 13.71 5.43
C ALA A 328 -15.29 14.02 4.07
N ASP A 329 -15.18 15.26 3.55
CA ASP A 329 -15.62 15.59 2.19
C ASP A 329 -14.83 14.81 1.13
N ALA A 330 -13.51 14.68 1.33
CA ALA A 330 -12.66 13.93 0.43
C ALA A 330 -12.93 12.42 0.46
N MET A 331 -13.24 11.85 1.62
CA MET A 331 -13.68 10.46 1.75
C MET A 331 -14.96 10.21 0.94
N VAL A 332 -15.94 11.11 1.01
CA VAL A 332 -17.18 11.01 0.20
C VAL A 332 -16.86 11.13 -1.29
N THR A 333 -16.05 12.14 -1.67
CA THR A 333 -15.62 12.37 -3.06
C THR A 333 -14.87 11.17 -3.63
N TRP A 334 -14.04 10.52 -2.82
CA TRP A 334 -13.33 9.29 -3.18
C TRP A 334 -14.30 8.16 -3.53
N ILE A 335 -15.29 7.87 -2.68
CA ILE A 335 -16.27 6.80 -2.93
C ILE A 335 -17.09 7.09 -4.18
N GLU A 336 -17.52 8.33 -4.37
CA GLU A 336 -18.25 8.72 -5.58
C GLU A 336 -17.40 8.52 -6.85
N SER A 337 -16.11 8.86 -6.78
CA SER A 337 -15.17 8.61 -7.88
C SER A 337 -14.99 7.10 -8.12
N TRP A 338 -14.97 6.31 -7.04
CA TRP A 338 -14.86 4.85 -7.09
C TRP A 338 -16.08 4.22 -7.75
N GLU A 339 -17.28 4.61 -7.33
CA GLU A 339 -18.55 4.14 -7.89
C GLU A 339 -18.66 4.52 -9.36
N GLU A 340 -18.32 5.75 -9.76
CA GLU A 340 -18.39 6.17 -11.17
C GLU A 340 -17.43 5.37 -12.05
N LEU A 341 -16.18 5.17 -11.60
CA LEU A 341 -15.17 4.46 -12.38
C LEU A 341 -15.35 2.94 -12.35
N THR A 342 -16.05 2.37 -11.37
CA THR A 342 -16.41 0.94 -11.35
C THR A 342 -17.72 0.65 -12.08
N SER A 343 -18.71 1.55 -11.99
CA SER A 343 -20.03 1.43 -12.65
C SER A 343 -19.98 1.67 -14.15
N ASN A 344 -18.97 2.38 -14.66
CA ASN A 344 -18.73 2.52 -16.11
C ASN A 344 -18.34 1.20 -16.82
N LYS A 345 -18.52 0.05 -16.19
CA LYS A 345 -18.55 -1.27 -16.83
C LYS A 345 -19.96 -1.67 -17.30
N ILE A 346 -20.56 -0.89 -18.24
CA ILE A 346 -21.20 -1.37 -19.49
C ILE A 346 -21.27 -0.18 -20.48
N VAL A 347 -20.12 0.35 -20.94
CA VAL A 347 -20.04 0.90 -22.30
C VAL A 347 -18.69 0.51 -22.89
N ALA A 348 -18.67 -0.65 -23.56
CA ALA A 348 -17.68 -0.90 -24.59
C ALA A 348 -17.92 0.13 -25.71
N GLY A 349 -16.96 1.01 -25.96
CA GLY A 349 -17.11 2.06 -26.95
C GLY A 349 -15.89 2.96 -27.10
N GLY A 350 -14.73 2.37 -27.38
CA GLY A 350 -13.63 3.02 -28.09
C GLY A 350 -13.19 4.41 -27.60
N VAL A 351 -12.27 4.45 -26.63
CA VAL A 351 -11.27 5.50 -26.58
C VAL A 351 -9.94 4.84 -26.92
N LYS A 352 -9.56 4.94 -28.20
CA LYS A 352 -8.17 4.69 -28.61
C LYS A 352 -7.30 5.68 -27.84
N ALA A 353 -6.45 5.18 -26.95
CA ALA A 353 -5.24 5.89 -26.58
C ALA A 353 -4.50 6.22 -27.88
N SER A 354 -4.35 7.51 -28.16
CA SER A 354 -3.61 8.00 -29.33
C SER A 354 -2.20 7.43 -29.28
N SER A 355 -1.90 6.52 -30.19
CA SER A 355 -0.56 6.02 -30.48
C SER A 355 0.30 7.18 -30.99
N GLY A 356 0.97 7.87 -30.08
CA GLY A 356 1.98 8.88 -30.39
C GLY A 356 3.37 8.23 -30.39
N GLY A 357 3.86 7.90 -31.59
CA GLY A 357 5.30 7.81 -31.89
C GLY A 357 6.07 6.63 -31.30
N VAL A 358 5.95 5.45 -31.91
CA VAL A 358 6.97 4.40 -31.79
C VAL A 358 8.22 4.84 -32.54
N HIS A 359 9.26 5.27 -31.81
CA HIS A 359 10.61 5.35 -32.35
C HIS A 359 11.25 3.96 -32.29
N HIS A 360 11.17 3.22 -33.40
CA HIS A 360 12.05 2.07 -33.62
C HIS A 360 13.45 2.57 -33.93
N ALA A 361 14.40 2.35 -33.02
CA ALA A 361 15.82 2.40 -33.31
C ALA A 361 16.35 0.97 -33.45
N ASN A 362 16.69 0.59 -34.69
CA ASN A 362 17.41 -0.64 -34.99
C ASN A 362 18.92 -0.42 -34.84
N GLY A 363 19.59 -1.35 -34.16
CA GLY A 363 21.03 -1.64 -34.31
C GLY A 363 21.83 -1.67 -33.00
N PRO A 364 23.01 -2.32 -33.00
CA PRO A 364 23.25 -3.73 -33.28
C PRO A 364 23.76 -4.48 -32.03
N THR A 365 23.72 -5.81 -32.12
CA THR A 365 24.25 -6.80 -31.17
C THR A 365 25.67 -6.52 -30.66
N THR A 366 25.86 -6.40 -29.35
CA THR A 366 27.16 -6.61 -28.69
C THR A 366 27.06 -7.33 -27.35
N LYS A 367 27.85 -8.42 -27.29
CA LYS A 367 28.42 -9.21 -26.20
C LYS A 367 28.08 -8.89 -24.73
N VAL A 368 27.70 -9.97 -24.05
CA VAL A 368 27.54 -10.15 -22.59
C VAL A 368 28.81 -9.74 -21.84
N ALA A 369 28.68 -8.84 -20.87
CA ALA A 369 29.67 -8.53 -19.84
C ALA A 369 29.14 -8.95 -18.46
N SER A 370 30.02 -9.53 -17.66
CA SER A 370 29.78 -10.07 -16.32
C SER A 370 29.35 -8.99 -15.29
N PRO A 371 28.69 -9.36 -14.18
CA PRO A 371 28.14 -8.39 -13.23
C PRO A 371 29.24 -7.64 -12.46
N LEU A 372 29.10 -6.32 -12.36
CA LEU A 372 29.88 -5.48 -11.46
C LEU A 372 29.33 -5.59 -10.01
N PRO A 373 30.20 -5.48 -8.98
CA PRO A 373 29.77 -5.48 -7.58
C PRO A 373 28.99 -4.20 -7.22
N PRO A 374 28.20 -4.22 -6.14
CA PRO A 374 27.39 -3.06 -5.73
C PRO A 374 28.28 -1.87 -5.31
N PRO A 375 27.82 -0.62 -5.52
CA PRO A 375 28.57 0.57 -5.13
C PRO A 375 28.62 0.71 -3.60
N PRO A 376 29.70 1.27 -3.04
CA PRO A 376 29.80 1.56 -1.62
C PRO A 376 28.80 2.66 -1.21
N ALA A 377 28.30 2.57 0.02
CA ALA A 377 27.43 3.56 0.61
C ALA A 377 28.11 4.94 0.64
N VAL A 378 27.45 5.95 0.06
CA VAL A 378 27.88 7.35 0.15
C VAL A 378 27.57 7.83 1.57
N VAL A 379 28.60 8.02 2.37
CA VAL A 379 28.54 8.75 3.64
C VAL A 379 28.84 10.21 3.30
N GLU A 380 27.83 11.09 3.39
CA GLU A 380 28.08 12.53 3.40
C GLU A 380 28.81 12.90 4.69
N GLU A 381 30.06 13.33 4.59
CA GLU A 381 30.81 13.93 5.69
C GLU A 381 30.13 15.23 6.14
N LEU A 382 29.75 15.28 7.41
CA LEU A 382 29.30 16.49 8.09
C LEU A 382 30.49 17.46 8.21
N GLY A 383 30.42 18.57 7.48
CA GLY A 383 31.35 19.68 7.65
C GLY A 383 31.26 20.28 9.07
N SER A 384 32.40 20.35 9.75
CA SER A 384 32.57 21.05 11.02
C SER A 384 32.21 22.54 10.91
N PRO A 385 31.64 23.15 11.96
CA PRO A 385 31.41 24.60 12.01
C PRO A 385 32.73 25.32 12.31
N ALA A 386 33.04 26.36 11.52
CA ALA A 386 34.09 27.31 11.84
C ALA A 386 33.51 28.47 12.68
N ALA A 387 34.17 28.71 13.81
CA ALA A 387 34.28 29.91 14.66
C ALA A 387 33.09 30.89 14.76
#